data_AF-A0A7C4NP67-F1
#
_entry.id   AF-A0A7C4NP67-F1
#
_cell.length_a   1.000
_cell.length_b   1.000
_cell.length_c   1.000
_cell.angle_alpha   90.00
_cell.angle_beta   90.00
_cell.angle_gamma   90.00
#
_symmetry.space_group_name_H-M   'P 1'
#
loop_
_entity.id
_entity.type
_entity.pdbx_description
1 polymer ?
#
loop_
_entity_poly.entity_id
_entity_poly.type
_entity_poly.pdbx_seq_one_letter_code
_entity_poly.pdbx_strand_id
1 'polypeptide(L)'
;MNKLSVESALKDLLIEYGITFEDLFLAMYSENIDVYGELLERIEVKSRDVIETINNLPWKLAALTLFTIQALYLANPSGLYKGYLLTPSREEVVVGNKVRFSGLLFLISRLKNLL
;
A
#
# COMPACT_ATOMS: atom_id res chain seq x y z
N MET A 1 -13.81 -12.10 15.03
CA MET A 1 -12.43 -11.60 14.81
C MET A 1 -12.50 -10.08 14.72
N ASN A 2 -11.69 -9.36 15.49
CA ASN A 2 -11.70 -7.89 15.49
C ASN A 2 -11.07 -7.36 14.20
N LYS A 3 -11.54 -6.21 13.72
CA LYS A 3 -11.07 -5.55 12.50
C LYS A 3 -10.24 -4.32 12.83
N LEU A 4 -9.23 -4.04 12.01
CA LEU A 4 -8.41 -2.84 12.07
C LEU A 4 -8.34 -2.20 10.69
N SER A 5 -8.41 -0.88 10.63
CA SER A 5 -8.25 -0.15 9.37
C SER A 5 -6.80 -0.21 8.89
N VAL A 6 -6.61 -0.22 7.56
CA VAL A 6 -5.26 -0.16 6.97
C VAL A 6 -4.49 1.08 7.43
N GLU A 7 -5.19 2.21 7.62
CA GLU A 7 -4.59 3.45 8.11
C GLU A 7 -4.05 3.34 9.54
N SER A 8 -4.82 2.71 10.43
CA SER A 8 -4.39 2.49 11.81
C SER A 8 -3.24 1.48 11.87
N ALA A 9 -3.32 0.39 11.09
CA ALA A 9 -2.25 -0.59 11.00
C ALA A 9 -0.95 0.03 10.47
N LEU A 10 -1.04 0.89 9.44
CA LEU A 10 0.11 1.57 8.87
C LEU A 10 0.75 2.56 9.85
N LYS A 11 -0.07 3.37 10.54
CA LYS A 11 0.44 4.31 11.56
C LYS A 11 1.12 3.57 12.71
N ASP A 12 0.49 2.51 13.22
CA ASP A 12 1.04 1.68 14.30
C ASP A 12 2.39 1.05 13.87
N LEU A 13 2.46 0.52 12.65
CA LEU A 13 3.69 -0.04 12.08
C LEU A 13 4.82 1.00 12.03
N LEU A 14 4.56 2.21 11.53
CA LEU A 14 5.59 3.25 11.47
C LEU A 14 6.06 3.68 12.88
N ILE A 15 5.13 3.80 13.83
CA ILE A 15 5.44 4.11 15.23
C ILE A 15 6.32 3.02 15.86
N GLU A 16 6.06 1.75 15.59
CA GLU A 16 6.90 0.64 16.08
C GLU A 16 8.35 0.73 15.62
N TYR A 17 8.56 1.14 14.37
CA TYR A 17 9.90 1.35 13.82
C TYR A 17 10.51 2.70 14.18
N GLY A 18 9.78 3.55 14.91
CA GLY A 18 10.25 4.87 15.30
C GLY A 18 10.42 5.84 14.13
N ILE A 19 9.68 5.64 13.03
CA ILE A 19 9.79 6.46 11.82
C ILE A 19 8.49 7.21 11.54
N THR A 20 8.60 8.37 10.90
CA THR A 20 7.47 9.14 10.40
C THR A 20 7.19 8.83 8.93
N PHE A 21 6.07 9.33 8.39
CA PHE A 21 5.82 9.29 6.95
C PHE A 21 6.91 10.03 6.16
N GLU A 22 7.42 11.15 6.69
CA GLU A 22 8.46 11.91 6.00
C GLU A 22 9.78 11.14 5.96
N ASP A 23 10.15 10.44 7.03
CA ASP A 23 11.33 9.58 7.05
C ASP A 23 11.21 8.45 6.02
N LEU A 24 10.02 7.84 5.92
CA LEU A 24 9.73 6.83 4.89
C LEU A 24 9.92 7.41 3.48
N PHE A 25 9.35 8.59 3.20
CA PHE A 25 9.47 9.23 1.89
C PHE A 25 10.90 9.62 1.56
N LEU A 26 11.64 10.17 2.52
CA LEU A 26 13.05 10.50 2.37
C LEU A 26 13.89 9.26 2.07
N ALA A 27 13.65 8.15 2.77
CA ALA A 27 14.34 6.90 2.51
C ALA A 27 14.05 6.39 1.09
N MET A 28 12.78 6.34 0.67
CA MET A 28 12.42 5.89 -0.67
C MET A 28 13.01 6.79 -1.77
N TYR A 29 13.06 8.10 -1.53
CA TYR A 29 13.66 9.06 -2.46
C TYR A 29 15.18 8.89 -2.53
N SER A 30 15.85 8.75 -1.38
CA SER A 30 17.31 8.56 -1.29
C SER A 30 17.77 7.29 -2.00
N GLU A 31 16.98 6.22 -1.93
CA GLU A 31 17.25 4.95 -2.61
C GLU A 31 16.88 4.99 -4.12
N ASN A 32 16.42 6.13 -4.65
CA ASN A 32 16.00 6.30 -6.04
C ASN A 32 14.95 5.28 -6.50
N ILE A 33 13.98 4.95 -5.63
CA ILE A 33 12.93 3.99 -5.96
C ILE A 33 12.03 4.54 -7.07
N ASP A 34 11.89 3.80 -8.17
CA ASP A 34 10.85 4.05 -9.18
C ASP A 34 9.49 3.59 -8.63
N VAL A 35 8.88 4.43 -7.83
CA VAL A 35 7.62 4.15 -7.13
C VAL A 35 6.51 3.74 -8.09
N TYR A 36 6.40 4.37 -9.26
CA TYR A 36 5.33 4.09 -10.21
C TYR A 36 5.57 2.76 -10.92
N GLY A 37 6.80 2.50 -11.38
CA GLY A 37 7.19 1.22 -11.97
C GLY A 37 7.00 0.06 -10.98
N GLU A 38 7.47 0.22 -9.74
CA GLU A 38 7.32 -0.78 -8.68
C GLU A 38 5.85 -1.03 -8.33
N LEU A 39 5.02 0.02 -8.28
CA LEU A 39 3.59 -0.14 -8.02
C LEU A 39 2.92 -0.89 -9.18
N LEU A 40 3.25 -0.56 -10.43
CA LEU A 40 2.77 -1.25 -11.62
C LEU A 40 3.15 -2.73 -11.60
N GLU A 41 4.37 -3.07 -11.21
CA GLU A 41 4.83 -4.47 -11.14
C GLU A 41 4.02 -5.31 -10.15
N ARG A 42 3.36 -4.69 -9.17
CA ARG A 42 2.51 -5.40 -8.21
C ARG A 42 1.08 -5.60 -8.71
N ILE A 43 0.65 -4.94 -9.78
CA ILE A 43 -0.72 -5.07 -10.29
C ILE A 43 -0.89 -6.34 -11.12
N GLU A 44 -2.03 -7.00 -10.96
CA GLU A 44 -2.41 -8.23 -11.68
C GLU A 44 -2.56 -8.00 -13.19
N VAL A 45 -3.33 -6.98 -13.57
CA VAL A 45 -3.61 -6.65 -14.97
C VAL A 45 -3.23 -5.19 -15.26
N LYS A 46 -2.28 -4.99 -16.17
CA LYS A 46 -1.74 -3.69 -16.57
C LYS A 46 -2.45 -3.16 -17.83
N SER A 47 -3.71 -2.75 -17.72
CA SER A 47 -4.39 -2.05 -18.82
C SER A 47 -3.90 -0.60 -18.93
N ARG A 48 -4.22 0.06 -20.04
CA ARG A 48 -3.90 1.48 -20.24
C ARG A 48 -4.47 2.35 -19.11
N ASP A 49 -5.73 2.14 -18.74
CA ASP A 49 -6.40 2.90 -17.67
C ASP A 49 -5.72 2.72 -16.31
N VAL A 50 -5.23 1.51 -16.02
CA VAL A 50 -4.48 1.21 -14.80
C VAL A 50 -3.15 1.97 -14.77
N ILE A 51 -2.42 1.95 -15.89
CA ILE A 51 -1.14 2.64 -16.04
C ILE A 51 -1.32 4.14 -15.88
N GLU A 52 -2.31 4.72 -16.57
CA GLU A 52 -2.62 6.15 -16.48
C GLU A 52 -3.07 6.52 -15.05
N THR A 53 -3.86 5.67 -14.39
CA THR A 53 -4.26 5.91 -12.99
C THR A 53 -3.06 5.99 -12.06
N ILE A 54 -2.11 5.05 -12.15
CA ILE A 54 -0.92 5.02 -11.28
C ILE A 54 0.01 6.21 -11.57
N ASN A 55 0.28 6.49 -12.84
CA ASN A 55 1.19 7.57 -13.24
C ASN A 55 0.68 8.97 -12.89
N ASN A 56 -0.63 9.12 -12.69
CA ASN A 56 -1.26 10.39 -12.30
C ASN A 56 -1.36 10.58 -10.77
N LEU A 57 -0.91 9.61 -9.96
CA LEU A 57 -0.91 9.78 -8.51
C LEU A 57 0.15 10.78 -8.05
N PRO A 58 -0.13 11.60 -7.02
CA PRO A 58 0.93 12.32 -6.32
C PRO A 58 2.00 11.33 -5.82
N TRP A 59 3.28 11.66 -6.02
CA TRP A 59 4.39 10.74 -5.72
C TRP A 59 4.33 10.19 -4.28
N LYS A 60 4.06 11.04 -3.27
CA LYS A 60 3.92 10.61 -1.86
C LYS A 60 2.77 9.61 -1.67
N LEU A 61 1.67 9.77 -2.38
CA LEU A 61 0.53 8.84 -2.33
C LEU A 61 0.86 7.51 -3.01
N ALA A 62 1.54 7.55 -4.16
CA ALA A 62 2.02 6.34 -4.82
C ALA A 62 3.02 5.58 -3.93
N ALA A 63 3.95 6.31 -3.30
CA ALA A 63 4.97 5.76 -2.41
C ALA A 63 4.34 5.11 -1.17
N LEU A 64 3.40 5.81 -0.53
CA LEU A 64 2.67 5.29 0.62
C LEU A 64 1.84 4.05 0.25
N THR A 65 1.20 4.08 -0.92
CA THR A 65 0.41 2.94 -1.42
C THR A 65 1.31 1.73 -1.69
N LEU A 66 2.45 1.93 -2.36
CA LEU A 66 3.45 0.89 -2.61
C LEU A 66 3.94 0.25 -1.32
N PHE A 67 4.36 1.08 -0.34
CA PHE A 67 4.82 0.60 0.95
C PHE A 67 3.72 -0.19 1.68
N THR A 68 2.50 0.34 1.71
CA THR A 68 1.34 -0.30 2.36
C THR A 68 1.06 -1.68 1.77
N ILE A 69 1.03 -1.78 0.44
CA ILE A 69 0.85 -3.06 -0.28
C ILE A 69 1.95 -4.04 0.11
N GLN A 70 3.21 -3.59 0.06
CA GLN A 70 4.36 -4.44 0.32
C GLN A 70 4.35 -4.96 1.76
N ALA A 71 4.20 -4.07 2.74
CA ALA A 71 4.33 -4.39 4.16
C ALA A 71 3.13 -5.15 4.72
N LEU A 72 1.90 -4.74 4.35
CA LEU A 72 0.68 -5.25 5.01
C LEU A 72 -0.02 -6.36 4.23
N TYR A 73 0.22 -6.50 2.93
CA TYR A 73 -0.54 -7.43 2.09
C TYR A 73 0.31 -8.48 1.36
N LEU A 74 1.48 -8.09 0.84
CA LEU A 74 2.36 -9.02 0.11
C LEU A 74 3.32 -9.76 1.05
N ALA A 75 3.99 -9.06 1.96
CA ALA A 75 4.86 -9.68 2.96
C ALA A 75 4.08 -10.44 4.04
N ASN A 76 2.78 -10.17 4.17
CA ASN A 76 1.91 -10.79 5.17
C ASN A 76 0.84 -11.68 4.52
N PRO A 77 1.11 -12.98 4.32
CA PRO A 77 0.14 -13.89 3.71
C PRO A 77 -1.09 -14.15 4.58
N SER A 78 -1.02 -13.92 5.89
CA SER A 78 -2.13 -14.18 6.81
C SER A 78 -3.28 -13.17 6.69
N GLY A 79 -3.00 -11.97 6.18
CA GLY A 79 -3.95 -10.86 6.18
C GLY A 79 -4.27 -10.28 7.57
N LEU A 80 -3.56 -10.74 8.61
CA LEU A 80 -3.73 -10.29 9.98
C LEU A 80 -2.59 -9.36 10.39
N TYR A 81 -2.92 -8.25 11.04
CA TYR A 81 -1.95 -7.38 11.70
C TYR A 81 -2.15 -7.46 13.21
N LYS A 82 -1.17 -8.00 13.94
CA LYS A 82 -1.23 -8.24 15.40
C LYS A 82 -2.52 -8.94 15.87
N GLY A 83 -3.00 -9.92 15.09
CA GLY A 83 -4.23 -10.65 15.37
C GLY A 83 -5.54 -9.96 14.95
N TYR A 84 -5.48 -8.76 14.39
CA TYR A 84 -6.63 -8.06 13.79
C TYR A 84 -6.72 -8.33 12.30
N LEU A 85 -7.94 -8.52 11.79
CA LEU A 85 -8.17 -8.59 10.35
C LEU A 85 -8.08 -7.19 9.75
N LEU A 86 -7.23 -7.01 8.74
CA LEU A 86 -7.15 -5.75 8.02
C LEU A 86 -8.44 -5.45 7.27
N THR A 87 -8.79 -4.17 7.19
CA THR A 87 -9.89 -3.65 6.36
C THR A 87 -9.34 -2.59 5.41
N PRO A 88 -9.32 -2.83 4.08
CA PRO A 88 -9.84 -4.03 3.41
C PRO A 88 -9.02 -5.30 3.71
N SER A 89 -9.64 -6.47 3.59
CA SER A 89 -8.99 -7.77 3.82
C SER A 89 -7.98 -8.08 2.73
N ARG A 90 -7.09 -9.04 2.99
CA ARG A 90 -6.08 -9.43 2.00
C ARG A 90 -6.73 -9.96 0.72
N GLU A 91 -7.79 -10.74 0.85
CA GLU A 91 -8.52 -11.33 -0.27
C GLU A 91 -9.27 -10.29 -1.09
N GLU A 92 -9.60 -9.13 -0.51
CA GLU A 92 -10.20 -8.00 -1.25
C GLU A 92 -9.14 -7.25 -2.07
N VAL A 93 -7.90 -7.18 -1.58
CA VAL A 93 -6.81 -6.41 -2.20
C VAL A 93 -5.97 -7.23 -3.16
N VAL A 94 -5.67 -8.49 -2.82
CA VAL A 94 -4.64 -9.32 -3.46
C VAL A 94 -5.23 -10.63 -3.96
N VAL A 95 -4.76 -11.06 -5.14
CA VAL A 95 -4.98 -12.38 -5.72
C VAL A 95 -3.63 -13.04 -6.00
N GLY A 96 -3.39 -14.19 -5.35
CA GLY A 96 -2.05 -14.79 -5.32
C GLY A 96 -1.04 -13.83 -4.68
N ASN A 97 -0.09 -13.35 -5.49
CA ASN A 97 0.93 -12.35 -5.13
C ASN A 97 0.78 -11.01 -5.88
N LYS A 98 -0.34 -10.79 -6.56
CA LYS A 98 -0.64 -9.56 -7.32
C LYS A 98 -1.82 -8.82 -6.72
N VAL A 99 -1.82 -7.50 -6.87
CA VAL A 99 -2.85 -6.59 -6.39
C VAL A 99 -3.91 -6.44 -7.48
N ARG A 100 -5.17 -6.60 -7.09
CA ARG A 100 -6.30 -6.29 -7.97
C ARG A 100 -6.41 -4.78 -8.14
N PHE A 101 -6.80 -4.32 -9.32
CA PHE A 101 -6.97 -2.89 -9.56
C PHE A 101 -8.03 -2.25 -8.62
N SER A 102 -9.13 -2.96 -8.34
CA SER A 102 -10.12 -2.52 -7.34
C SER A 102 -9.53 -2.37 -5.93
N GLY A 103 -8.66 -3.31 -5.54
CA GLY A 103 -7.91 -3.25 -4.28
C GLY A 103 -6.99 -2.03 -4.21
N LEU A 104 -6.24 -1.77 -5.29
CA LEU A 104 -5.40 -0.58 -5.42
C LEU A 104 -6.21 0.72 -5.24
N LEU A 105 -7.32 0.86 -5.98
CA LEU A 105 -8.18 2.04 -5.90
C LEU A 105 -8.74 2.25 -4.48
N PHE A 106 -9.12 1.17 -3.81
CA PHE A 106 -9.58 1.23 -2.42
C PHE A 106 -8.48 1.76 -1.51
N LEU A 107 -7.26 1.21 -1.58
CA LEU A 107 -6.14 1.66 -0.78
C LEU A 107 -5.80 3.13 -1.03
N ILE A 108 -5.73 3.57 -2.29
CA ILE A 108 -5.49 4.98 -2.64
C ILE A 108 -6.53 5.90 -1.98
N SER A 109 -7.82 5.54 -2.07
CA SER A 109 -8.93 6.32 -1.50
C SER A 109 -8.85 6.47 0.04
N ARG A 110 -8.29 5.46 0.71
CA ARG A 110 -8.10 5.44 2.17
C ARG A 110 -6.86 6.24 2.57
N LEU A 111 -5.74 5.93 1.94
CA LEU A 111 -4.41 6.47 2.27
C LEU A 111 -4.26 7.95 1.92
N LYS A 112 -5.00 8.48 0.94
CA LYS A 112 -4.95 9.91 0.60
C LYS A 112 -5.32 10.83 1.77
N ASN A 113 -6.06 10.34 2.78
CA ASN A 113 -6.45 11.13 3.96
C ASN A 113 -5.36 11.16 5.04
N LEU A 114 -4.21 10.53 4.79
CA LEU A 114 -3.06 10.50 5.70
C LEU A 114 -1.96 11.49 5.32
N LEU A 115 -2.09 12.15 4.16
CA LEU A 115 -1.13 13.06 3.57
C LEU A 115 -1.64 14.50 3.59
#